data_AF-A0A815QZN9-F1
#
_entry.id   AF-A0A815QZN9-F1
#
_cell.length_a   1.000
_cell.length_b   1.000
_cell.length_c   1.000
_cell.angle_alpha   90.00
_cell.angle_beta   90.00
_cell.angle_gamma   90.00
#
_symmetry.space_group_name_H-M   'P 1'
#
loop_
_entity.id
_entity.type
_entity.pdbx_description
1 polymer ?
#
loop_
_entity_poly.entity_id
_entity_poly.type
_entity_poly.pdbx_seq_one_letter_code
_entity_poly.pdbx_strand_id
1 'polypeptide(L)'
;MDRRLHAVQDRLVEHCAQTLKSVQGSVSAVTSYFQKEIPIKDEIDHEALFQRAFTLEYNGKKMKKLEKEYSIIRKDEQEKQIEIRKLRNENRLLKQRVENLEKESVTLANRLIEGQVLNAQCAEESYLLKLENSTLKKQIEELNHLNTDTNNNNHTESDDNELEILQETVNRLSAENRRLQSTPNSELASLQEELTLVKMRDAEAQVNLNELRQRIADLNREWQLHDSTCKIARETNNISVNHDAYDLIAHELIALKMREAQTDCDNKLLSQKLMDIETQKQVLHNQIKRQDDEMQRVRHELDQSRVRENELRSQLNEIRNQMTDGVLRQKEDSMMLRIREAESTQALGDLRQRIAELEVQNQELITRSQIMGHRDIQEKLLEMQDESELYYLKRSNSLPH
;
A
#
# COMPACT_ATOMS: atom_id res chain seq x y z
N MET A 1 -34.51 58.16 34.15
CA MET A 1 -33.52 59.14 33.65
C MET A 1 -32.95 58.74 32.28
N ASP A 2 -32.71 57.44 32.03
CA ASP A 2 -32.00 56.96 30.84
C ASP A 2 -32.59 57.30 29.47
N ARG A 3 -33.92 57.27 29.28
CA ARG A 3 -34.49 57.55 27.93
C ARG A 3 -34.26 58.99 27.46
N ARG A 4 -34.20 59.95 28.39
CA ARG A 4 -33.89 61.34 28.05
C ARG A 4 -32.40 61.52 27.78
N LEU A 5 -31.54 60.83 28.54
CA LEU A 5 -30.10 60.86 28.33
C LEU A 5 -29.71 60.21 26.99
N HIS A 6 -30.29 59.06 26.64
CA HIS A 6 -30.11 58.44 25.32
C HIS A 6 -30.64 59.32 24.19
N ALA A 7 -31.79 59.97 24.35
CA ALA A 7 -32.29 60.89 23.32
C ALA A 7 -31.39 62.12 23.12
N VAL A 8 -30.73 62.61 24.17
CA VAL A 8 -29.73 63.69 24.07
C VAL A 8 -28.45 63.19 23.40
N GLN A 9 -27.98 62.01 23.76
CA GLN A 9 -26.82 61.35 23.16
C GLN A 9 -27.04 61.08 21.66
N ASP A 10 -28.20 60.56 21.27
CA ASP A 10 -28.56 60.29 19.88
C ASP A 10 -28.62 61.57 19.05
N ARG A 11 -29.16 62.65 19.61
CA ARG A 11 -29.20 63.97 18.95
C ARG A 11 -27.81 64.58 18.81
N LEU A 12 -26.95 64.45 19.81
CA LEU A 12 -25.55 64.90 19.75
C LEU A 12 -24.77 64.14 18.68
N VAL A 13 -24.96 62.81 18.60
CA VAL A 13 -24.34 61.96 17.58
C VAL A 13 -24.86 62.32 16.18
N GLU A 14 -26.16 62.58 16.02
CA GLU A 14 -26.74 62.99 14.75
C GLU A 14 -26.25 64.38 14.30
N HIS A 15 -26.09 65.33 15.24
CA HIS A 15 -25.47 66.63 14.96
C HIS A 15 -24.02 66.46 14.50
N CYS A 16 -23.23 65.65 15.20
CA CYS A 16 -21.85 65.36 14.83
C CYS A 16 -21.78 64.67 13.47
N ALA A 17 -22.70 63.74 13.17
CA ALA A 17 -22.79 63.07 11.87
C ALA A 17 -23.17 64.03 10.72
N GLN A 18 -24.05 65.00 10.96
CA GLN A 18 -24.36 66.06 9.99
C GLN A 18 -23.16 66.99 9.74
N THR A 19 -22.42 67.32 10.79
CA THR A 19 -21.15 68.10 10.69
C THR A 19 -20.05 67.29 9.99
N LEU A 20 -20.06 65.96 10.14
CA LEU A 20 -19.16 65.05 9.44
C LEU A 20 -19.51 64.87 7.96
N LYS A 21 -20.74 65.14 7.51
CA LYS A 21 -21.04 65.17 6.07
C LYS A 21 -20.26 66.27 5.34
N SER A 22 -19.86 67.35 6.03
CA SER A 22 -18.91 68.33 5.48
C SER A 22 -17.45 67.90 5.58
N VAL A 23 -17.14 66.89 6.40
CA VAL A 23 -15.83 66.24 6.47
C VAL A 23 -15.85 65.05 5.50
N GLN A 24 -15.70 65.30 4.21
CA GLN A 24 -15.40 64.24 3.25
C GLN A 24 -14.01 63.66 3.59
N GLY A 25 -13.97 62.58 4.38
CA GLY A 25 -12.71 62.02 4.83
C GLY A 25 -12.83 60.55 5.25
N SER A 26 -11.75 59.81 5.02
CA SER A 26 -11.61 58.39 5.38
C SER A 26 -11.99 58.11 6.84
N VAL A 27 -12.24 56.83 7.17
CA VAL A 27 -12.54 56.39 8.56
C VAL A 27 -11.55 56.95 9.59
N SER A 28 -10.30 57.16 9.20
CA SER A 28 -9.26 57.79 10.03
C SER A 28 -9.54 59.26 10.34
N ALA A 29 -9.99 60.06 9.37
CA ALA A 29 -10.35 61.46 9.56
C ALA A 29 -11.58 61.60 10.48
N VAL A 30 -12.60 60.77 10.27
CA VAL A 30 -13.78 60.70 11.14
C VAL A 30 -13.39 60.34 12.57
N THR A 31 -12.48 59.38 12.74
CA THR A 31 -11.98 58.96 14.06
C THR A 31 -11.22 60.08 14.75
N SER A 32 -10.36 60.82 14.04
CA SER A 32 -9.61 61.95 14.59
C SER A 32 -10.52 63.10 15.03
N TYR A 33 -11.58 63.38 14.27
CA TYR A 33 -12.57 64.40 14.60
C TYR A 33 -13.25 64.12 15.95
N PHE A 34 -13.74 62.89 16.16
CA PHE A 34 -14.37 62.48 17.41
C PHE A 34 -13.39 62.41 18.59
N GLN A 35 -12.15 61.97 18.36
CA GLN A 35 -11.19 61.79 19.44
C GLN A 35 -10.49 63.08 19.87
N LYS A 36 -10.34 64.07 18.98
CA LYS A 36 -9.53 65.27 19.25
C LYS A 36 -10.31 66.56 19.13
N GLU A 37 -11.12 66.74 18.10
CA GLU A 37 -11.75 68.04 17.84
C GLU A 37 -13.04 68.26 18.63
N ILE A 38 -13.85 67.22 18.82
CA ILE A 38 -15.10 67.32 19.61
C ILE A 38 -14.83 67.66 21.08
N PRO A 39 -13.91 66.99 21.80
CA PRO A 39 -13.61 67.34 23.20
C PRO A 39 -13.18 68.80 23.38
N ILE A 40 -12.37 69.32 22.45
CA ILE A 40 -11.93 70.72 22.46
C ILE A 40 -13.11 71.67 22.24
N LYS A 41 -14.02 71.36 21.32
CA LYS A 41 -15.22 72.19 21.08
C LYS A 41 -16.19 72.16 22.25
N ASP A 42 -16.29 71.02 22.92
CA ASP A 42 -17.09 70.84 24.13
C ASP A 42 -16.54 71.74 25.25
N GLU A 43 -15.23 71.67 25.54
CA GLU A 43 -14.57 72.52 26.56
C GLU A 43 -14.73 74.04 26.33
N ILE A 44 -14.87 74.47 25.07
CA ILE A 44 -15.02 75.87 24.69
C ILE A 44 -16.47 76.38 24.86
N ASP A 45 -17.48 75.60 24.43
CA ASP A 45 -18.89 76.00 24.52
C ASP A 45 -19.84 74.78 24.49
N HIS A 46 -19.92 74.11 25.64
CA HIS A 46 -20.85 73.00 25.87
C HIS A 46 -22.31 73.39 25.57
N GLU A 47 -22.74 74.60 25.97
CA GLU A 47 -24.14 75.01 25.92
C GLU A 47 -24.63 75.18 24.47
N ALA A 48 -23.81 75.77 23.59
CA ALA A 48 -24.13 75.86 22.16
C ALA A 48 -24.25 74.49 21.48
N LEU A 49 -23.40 73.52 21.87
CA LEU A 49 -23.43 72.15 21.35
C LEU A 49 -24.72 71.43 21.76
N PHE A 50 -25.12 71.54 23.03
CA PHE A 50 -26.38 70.98 23.53
C PHE A 50 -27.60 71.66 22.92
N GLN A 51 -27.64 73.00 22.86
CA GLN A 51 -28.76 73.73 22.27
C GLN A 51 -29.00 73.31 20.82
N ARG A 52 -27.91 73.18 20.04
CA ARG A 52 -28.02 72.74 18.64
C ARG A 52 -28.42 71.27 18.52
N ALA A 53 -27.94 70.39 19.38
CA ALA A 53 -28.44 69.02 19.46
C ALA A 53 -29.93 68.96 19.85
N PHE A 54 -30.38 69.82 20.75
CA PHE A 54 -31.79 69.89 21.13
C PHE A 54 -32.71 70.38 20.01
N THR A 55 -32.20 71.18 19.06
CA THR A 55 -32.95 71.55 17.85
C THR A 55 -33.21 70.38 16.89
N LEU A 56 -32.50 69.26 17.04
CA LEU A 56 -32.73 68.06 16.24
C LEU A 56 -33.94 67.28 16.77
N GLU A 57 -34.91 67.06 15.90
CA GLU A 57 -36.11 66.28 16.21
C GLU A 57 -35.89 64.79 16.00
N TYR A 58 -35.76 64.06 17.10
CA TYR A 58 -35.70 62.59 17.08
C TYR A 58 -37.04 61.99 16.64
N ASN A 59 -37.07 61.37 15.45
CA ASN A 59 -38.27 60.68 14.95
C ASN A 59 -38.26 59.20 15.39
N GLY A 60 -38.91 58.92 16.52
CA GLY A 60 -38.98 57.56 17.08
C GLY A 60 -39.64 56.51 16.18
N LYS A 61 -40.53 56.91 15.24
CA LYS A 61 -41.11 55.97 14.26
C LYS A 61 -40.07 55.56 13.22
N LYS A 62 -39.30 56.53 12.71
CA LYS A 62 -38.19 56.27 11.78
C LYS A 62 -37.10 55.43 12.43
N MET A 63 -36.73 55.74 13.68
CA MET A 63 -35.69 55.00 14.39
C MET A 63 -36.09 53.54 14.63
N LYS A 64 -37.33 53.29 15.08
CA LYS A 64 -37.86 51.92 15.22
C LYS A 64 -37.93 51.16 13.89
N LYS A 65 -38.18 51.85 12.78
CA LYS A 65 -38.16 51.23 11.45
C LYS A 65 -36.74 50.81 11.07
N LEU A 66 -35.75 51.69 11.26
CA LEU A 66 -34.34 51.38 11.02
C LEU A 66 -33.81 50.26 11.94
N GLU A 67 -34.23 50.22 13.19
CA GLU A 67 -33.88 49.15 14.13
C GLU A 67 -34.39 47.77 13.65
N LYS A 68 -35.62 47.72 13.13
CA LYS A 68 -36.20 46.51 12.54
C LYS A 68 -35.47 46.11 11.26
N GLU A 69 -35.20 47.06 10.36
CA GLU A 69 -34.46 46.81 9.11
C GLU A 69 -33.03 46.31 9.40
N TYR A 70 -32.34 46.91 10.37
CA TYR A 70 -31.02 46.45 10.81
C TYR A 70 -31.06 45.02 11.37
N SER A 71 -32.09 44.70 12.17
CA SER A 71 -32.25 43.34 12.72
C SER A 71 -32.44 42.29 11.62
N ILE A 72 -33.17 42.62 10.56
CA ILE A 72 -33.36 41.75 9.39
C ILE A 72 -32.04 41.56 8.65
N ILE A 73 -31.32 42.65 8.35
CA ILE A 73 -30.01 42.60 7.67
C ILE A 73 -29.01 41.77 8.48
N ARG A 74 -28.98 41.96 9.82
CA ARG A 74 -28.11 41.18 10.70
C ARG A 74 -28.43 39.70 10.67
N LYS A 75 -29.72 39.33 10.63
CA LYS A 75 -30.14 37.94 10.53
C LYS A 75 -29.74 37.32 9.18
N ASP A 76 -29.98 38.04 8.09
CA ASP A 76 -29.57 37.63 6.74
C ASP A 76 -28.03 37.46 6.64
N GLU A 77 -27.26 38.38 7.22
CA GLU A 77 -25.80 38.26 7.31
C GLU A 77 -25.37 37.03 8.14
N GLN A 78 -26.03 36.75 9.26
CA GLN A 78 -25.75 35.53 10.04
C GLN A 78 -26.04 34.25 9.25
N GLU A 79 -27.13 34.21 8.49
CA GLU A 79 -27.47 33.09 7.62
C GLU A 79 -26.43 32.89 6.51
N LYS A 80 -26.00 33.98 5.85
CA LYS A 80 -24.91 33.95 4.86
C LYS A 80 -23.58 33.47 5.47
N GLN A 81 -23.25 33.90 6.69
CA GLN A 81 -22.05 33.43 7.38
C GLN A 81 -22.10 31.92 7.68
N ILE A 82 -23.28 31.39 8.02
CA ILE A 82 -23.47 29.94 8.19
C ILE A 82 -23.29 29.21 6.86
N GLU A 83 -23.87 29.74 5.77
CA GLU A 83 -23.75 29.17 4.43
C GLU A 83 -22.30 29.15 3.93
N ILE A 84 -21.56 30.25 4.12
CA ILE A 84 -20.11 30.31 3.80
C ILE A 84 -19.33 29.24 4.56
N ARG A 85 -19.64 29.00 5.84
CA ARG A 85 -18.98 27.93 6.62
C ARG A 85 -19.29 26.54 6.07
N LYS A 86 -20.55 26.28 5.68
CA LYS A 86 -20.96 25.02 5.04
C LYS A 86 -20.21 24.80 3.73
N LEU A 87 -20.21 25.81 2.84
CA LEU A 87 -19.52 25.77 1.55
C LEU A 87 -18.00 25.59 1.70
N ARG A 88 -17.38 26.19 2.72
CA ARG A 88 -15.95 25.97 3.02
C ARG A 88 -15.66 24.54 3.45
N ASN A 89 -16.51 23.95 4.28
CA ASN A 89 -16.35 22.55 4.69
C ASN A 89 -16.57 21.59 3.52
N GLU A 90 -17.60 21.82 2.71
CA GLU A 90 -17.88 21.03 1.51
C GLU A 90 -16.73 21.11 0.50
N ASN A 91 -16.21 22.32 0.21
CA ASN A 91 -15.05 22.49 -0.65
C ASN A 91 -13.81 21.74 -0.13
N ARG A 92 -13.61 21.71 1.20
CA ARG A 92 -12.51 20.95 1.80
C ARG A 92 -12.66 19.45 1.54
N LEU A 93 -13.87 18.91 1.71
CA LEU A 93 -14.16 17.50 1.44
C LEU A 93 -14.03 17.16 -0.05
N LEU A 94 -14.49 18.04 -0.94
CA LEU A 94 -14.34 17.87 -2.38
C LEU A 94 -12.86 17.85 -2.79
N LYS A 95 -12.03 18.74 -2.26
CA LYS A 95 -10.58 18.71 -2.49
C LYS A 95 -9.94 17.40 -2.04
N GLN A 96 -10.27 16.93 -0.83
CA GLN A 96 -9.78 15.62 -0.35
C GLN A 96 -10.22 14.48 -1.27
N ARG A 97 -11.45 14.52 -1.79
CA ARG A 97 -11.95 13.51 -2.71
C ARG A 97 -11.21 13.54 -4.05
N VAL A 98 -10.93 14.72 -4.59
CA VAL A 98 -10.12 14.88 -5.80
C VAL A 98 -8.72 14.33 -5.59
N GLU A 99 -8.05 14.70 -4.49
CA GLU A 99 -6.70 14.20 -4.17
C GLU A 99 -6.66 12.66 -4.04
N ASN A 100 -7.70 12.04 -3.45
CA ASN A 100 -7.78 10.59 -3.35
C ASN A 100 -7.98 9.94 -4.73
N LEU A 101 -8.88 10.48 -5.55
CA LEU A 101 -9.11 9.97 -6.91
C LEU A 101 -7.86 10.10 -7.79
N GLU A 102 -7.10 11.20 -7.65
CA GLU A 102 -5.83 11.37 -8.35
C GLU A 102 -4.80 10.32 -7.92
N LYS A 103 -4.68 10.03 -6.61
CA LYS A 103 -3.81 8.97 -6.10
C LYS A 103 -4.22 7.58 -6.61
N GLU A 104 -5.51 7.26 -6.59
CA GLU A 104 -6.04 6.00 -7.12
C GLU A 104 -5.77 5.89 -8.62
N SER A 105 -6.00 6.96 -9.39
CA SER A 105 -5.74 7.01 -10.83
C SER A 105 -4.26 6.77 -11.15
N VAL A 106 -3.35 7.43 -10.44
CA VAL A 106 -1.90 7.21 -10.59
C VAL A 106 -1.51 5.76 -10.26
N THR A 107 -2.07 5.21 -9.18
CA THR A 107 -1.79 3.83 -8.78
C THR A 107 -2.26 2.82 -9.83
N LEU A 108 -3.46 3.02 -10.39
CA LEU A 108 -3.99 2.18 -11.47
C LEU A 108 -3.15 2.29 -12.74
N ALA A 109 -2.74 3.51 -13.12
CA ALA A 109 -1.86 3.73 -14.26
C ALA A 109 -0.50 3.00 -14.09
N ASN A 110 0.12 3.12 -12.91
CA ASN A 110 1.37 2.43 -12.60
C ASN A 110 1.23 0.91 -12.70
N ARG A 111 0.16 0.35 -12.11
CA ARG A 111 -0.10 -1.10 -12.17
C ARG A 111 -0.34 -1.59 -13.60
N LEU A 112 -1.02 -0.79 -14.44
CA LEU A 112 -1.24 -1.12 -15.84
C LEU A 112 0.08 -1.11 -16.62
N ILE A 113 0.91 -0.09 -16.43
CA ILE A 113 2.23 0.01 -17.06
C ILE A 113 3.12 -1.16 -16.63
N GLU A 114 3.16 -1.46 -15.34
CA GLU A 114 3.92 -2.59 -14.79
C GLU A 114 3.45 -3.92 -15.39
N GLY A 115 2.13 -4.14 -15.47
CA GLY A 115 1.57 -5.33 -16.11
C GLY A 115 1.90 -5.43 -17.61
N GLN A 116 1.89 -4.31 -18.34
CA GLN A 116 2.27 -4.29 -19.74
C GLN A 116 3.76 -4.60 -19.95
N VAL A 117 4.63 -4.05 -19.10
CA VAL A 117 6.07 -4.30 -19.14
C VAL A 117 6.36 -5.77 -18.81
N LEU A 118 5.77 -6.31 -17.74
CA LEU A 118 5.93 -7.72 -17.37
C LEU A 118 5.44 -8.65 -18.49
N ASN A 119 4.29 -8.37 -19.09
CA ASN A 119 3.79 -9.17 -20.21
C ASN A 119 4.72 -9.12 -21.42
N ALA A 120 5.29 -7.95 -21.73
CA ALA A 120 6.26 -7.80 -22.82
C ALA A 120 7.55 -8.59 -22.53
N GLN A 121 8.07 -8.52 -21.31
CA GLN A 121 9.25 -9.28 -20.86
C GLN A 121 8.99 -10.79 -20.94
N CYS A 122 7.88 -11.28 -20.41
CA CYS A 122 7.50 -12.69 -20.49
C CYS A 122 7.37 -13.16 -21.96
N ALA A 123 6.85 -12.32 -22.85
CA ALA A 123 6.74 -12.65 -24.28
C ALA A 123 8.12 -12.77 -24.95
N GLU A 124 9.05 -11.88 -24.61
CA GLU A 124 10.44 -11.92 -25.09
C GLU A 124 11.17 -13.17 -24.59
N GLU A 125 11.08 -13.48 -23.29
CA GLU A 125 11.65 -14.70 -22.71
C GLU A 125 11.05 -15.96 -23.35
N SER A 126 9.73 -15.99 -23.56
CA SER A 126 9.06 -17.10 -24.25
C SER A 126 9.56 -17.28 -25.68
N TYR A 127 9.84 -16.18 -26.39
CA TYR A 127 10.39 -16.22 -27.74
C TYR A 127 11.83 -16.75 -27.75
N LEU A 128 12.68 -16.28 -26.84
CA LEU A 128 14.06 -16.74 -26.69
C LEU A 128 14.12 -18.24 -26.34
N LEU A 129 13.32 -18.68 -25.37
CA LEU A 129 13.21 -20.10 -25.03
C LEU A 129 12.73 -20.94 -26.21
N LYS A 130 11.80 -20.45 -27.04
CA LYS A 130 11.38 -21.15 -28.26
C LYS A 130 12.52 -21.28 -29.27
N LEU A 131 13.33 -20.25 -29.44
CA LEU A 131 14.48 -20.27 -30.32
C LEU A 131 15.52 -21.30 -29.83
N GLU A 132 15.85 -21.26 -28.53
CA GLU A 132 16.76 -22.21 -27.88
C GLU A 132 16.25 -23.65 -27.98
N ASN A 133 14.95 -23.89 -27.73
CA ASN A 133 14.33 -25.19 -27.91
C ASN A 133 14.43 -25.67 -29.37
N SER A 134 14.28 -24.78 -30.35
CA SER A 134 14.46 -25.16 -31.76
C SER A 134 15.92 -25.52 -32.06
N THR A 135 16.89 -24.84 -31.47
CA THR A 135 18.32 -25.17 -31.65
C THR A 135 18.69 -26.48 -30.97
N LEU A 136 18.21 -26.70 -29.73
CA LEU A 136 18.42 -27.95 -28.99
C LEU A 136 17.76 -29.13 -29.71
N LYS A 137 16.55 -28.96 -30.25
CA LYS A 137 15.91 -29.99 -31.07
C LYS A 137 16.74 -30.39 -32.28
N LYS A 138 17.30 -29.41 -33.02
CA LYS A 138 18.21 -29.69 -34.14
C LYS A 138 19.46 -30.45 -33.69
N GLN A 139 20.07 -30.03 -32.58
CA GLN A 139 21.23 -30.74 -32.01
C GLN A 139 20.89 -32.16 -31.57
N ILE A 140 19.71 -32.39 -31.01
CA ILE A 140 19.21 -33.73 -30.65
C ILE A 140 18.97 -34.55 -31.92
N GLU A 141 18.40 -33.99 -32.98
CA GLU A 141 18.25 -34.67 -34.27
C GLU A 141 19.62 -35.04 -34.87
N GLU A 142 20.59 -34.13 -34.86
CA GLU A 142 21.98 -34.38 -35.31
C GLU A 142 22.66 -35.46 -34.46
N LEU A 143 22.55 -35.39 -33.14
CA LEU A 143 23.07 -36.42 -32.23
C LEU A 143 22.35 -37.74 -32.43
N ASN A 144 21.04 -37.77 -32.65
CA ASN A 144 20.29 -38.99 -32.92
C ASN A 144 20.66 -39.59 -34.27
N HIS A 145 20.90 -38.79 -35.31
CA HIS A 145 21.44 -39.28 -36.57
C HIS A 145 22.82 -39.92 -36.38
N LEU A 146 23.72 -39.23 -35.67
CA LEU A 146 25.02 -39.76 -35.29
C LEU A 146 24.88 -41.04 -34.43
N ASN A 147 23.89 -41.06 -33.54
CA ASN A 147 23.64 -42.18 -32.65
C ASN A 147 23.01 -43.36 -33.39
N THR A 148 22.17 -43.16 -34.41
CA THR A 148 21.67 -44.21 -35.31
C THR A 148 22.79 -44.75 -36.21
N ASP A 149 23.75 -43.91 -36.59
CA ASP A 149 24.97 -44.34 -37.29
C ASP A 149 25.86 -45.21 -36.36
N THR A 150 25.87 -44.95 -35.04
CA THR A 150 26.52 -45.84 -34.04
C THR A 150 25.65 -46.99 -33.54
N ASN A 151 24.31 -46.90 -33.52
CA ASN A 151 23.39 -47.95 -33.04
C ASN A 151 23.07 -49.01 -34.09
N ASN A 152 23.38 -48.77 -35.37
CA ASN A 152 23.57 -49.85 -36.33
C ASN A 152 24.74 -50.80 -35.94
N ASN A 153 25.49 -50.49 -34.87
CA ASN A 153 26.48 -51.39 -34.28
C ASN A 153 26.13 -51.99 -32.92
N ASN A 154 25.07 -51.62 -32.17
CA ASN A 154 24.79 -52.26 -30.86
C ASN A 154 23.29 -52.24 -30.48
N HIS A 155 22.80 -53.37 -30.00
CA HIS A 155 21.40 -53.68 -29.67
C HIS A 155 21.16 -53.75 -28.13
N THR A 156 19.91 -53.49 -27.73
CA THR A 156 19.12 -54.03 -26.57
C THR A 156 19.20 -53.43 -25.14
N GLU A 157 18.01 -53.39 -24.48
CA GLU A 157 17.67 -53.38 -23.02
C GLU A 157 17.48 -52.04 -22.25
N SER A 158 16.43 -51.22 -22.52
CA SER A 158 16.09 -50.10 -21.60
C SER A 158 14.59 -49.73 -21.41
N ASP A 159 13.63 -50.41 -22.03
CA ASP A 159 12.25 -49.89 -22.14
C ASP A 159 11.30 -50.26 -20.98
N ASP A 160 11.68 -51.18 -20.08
CA ASP A 160 10.76 -51.68 -19.04
C ASP A 160 10.65 -50.81 -17.78
N ASN A 161 11.61 -49.90 -17.52
CA ASN A 161 11.63 -49.10 -16.28
C ASN A 161 10.80 -47.80 -16.33
N GLU A 162 10.52 -47.26 -17.52
CA GLU A 162 9.80 -45.97 -17.64
C GLU A 162 8.28 -46.09 -17.44
N LEU A 163 7.71 -47.28 -17.72
CA LEU A 163 6.27 -47.50 -17.66
C LEU A 163 5.73 -47.57 -16.23
N GLU A 164 6.53 -48.07 -15.29
CA GLU A 164 6.15 -48.22 -13.88
C GLU A 164 6.01 -46.87 -13.17
N ILE A 165 6.91 -45.93 -13.48
CA ILE A 165 6.97 -44.59 -12.87
C ILE A 165 5.72 -43.76 -13.25
N LEU A 166 5.26 -43.87 -14.50
CA LEU A 166 4.09 -43.12 -14.98
C LEU A 166 2.80 -43.59 -14.29
N GLN A 167 2.66 -44.90 -14.04
CA GLN A 167 1.48 -45.48 -13.40
C GLN A 167 1.30 -44.97 -11.95
N GLU A 168 2.39 -44.79 -11.22
CA GLU A 168 2.38 -44.33 -9.83
C GLU A 168 1.96 -42.85 -9.71
N THR A 169 2.33 -42.02 -10.70
CA THR A 169 1.96 -40.59 -10.70
C THR A 169 0.47 -40.34 -10.91
N VAL A 170 -0.19 -41.12 -11.76
CA VAL A 170 -1.64 -41.03 -12.03
C VAL A 170 -2.45 -41.38 -10.79
N ASN A 171 -2.04 -42.43 -10.07
CA ASN A 171 -2.70 -42.86 -8.85
C ASN A 171 -2.66 -41.77 -7.76
N ARG A 172 -1.52 -41.09 -7.60
CA ARG A 172 -1.34 -40.00 -6.64
C ARG A 172 -2.27 -38.81 -6.90
N LEU A 173 -2.37 -38.35 -8.15
CA LEU A 173 -3.23 -37.22 -8.53
C LEU A 173 -4.72 -37.52 -8.35
N SER A 174 -5.14 -38.78 -8.57
CA SER A 174 -6.53 -39.19 -8.39
C SER A 174 -6.97 -39.19 -6.91
N ALA A 175 -6.07 -39.53 -5.98
CA ALA A 175 -6.32 -39.51 -4.55
C ALA A 175 -6.46 -38.09 -3.98
N GLU A 176 -5.68 -37.14 -4.51
CA GLU A 176 -5.72 -35.73 -4.14
C GLU A 176 -7.05 -35.06 -4.55
N ASN A 177 -7.55 -35.39 -5.74
CA ASN A 177 -8.81 -34.87 -6.26
C ASN A 177 -10.04 -35.34 -5.44
N ARG A 178 -10.03 -36.57 -4.93
CA ARG A 178 -11.06 -37.07 -3.99
C ARG A 178 -11.05 -36.35 -2.63
N ARG A 179 -9.89 -35.87 -2.19
CA ARG A 179 -9.76 -35.11 -0.92
C ARG A 179 -10.34 -33.70 -1.04
N LEU A 180 -10.19 -33.06 -2.19
CA LEU A 180 -10.74 -31.72 -2.45
C LEU A 180 -12.27 -31.71 -2.62
N GLN A 181 -12.87 -32.84 -3.00
CA GLN A 181 -14.33 -32.99 -3.08
C GLN A 181 -15.00 -33.30 -1.73
N SER A 182 -14.25 -33.67 -0.68
CA SER A 182 -14.79 -34.06 0.63
C SER A 182 -14.69 -33.00 1.72
N THR A 183 -14.02 -31.86 1.47
CA THR A 183 -14.04 -30.68 2.34
C THR A 183 -15.39 -29.96 2.25
N PRO A 184 -16.24 -29.99 3.29
CA PRO A 184 -17.67 -29.73 3.15
C PRO A 184 -18.02 -28.27 3.41
N ASN A 185 -19.02 -27.75 2.69
CA ASN A 185 -20.31 -27.15 3.13
C ASN A 185 -20.49 -26.50 4.53
N SER A 186 -19.47 -26.31 5.36
CA SER A 186 -19.58 -25.76 6.72
C SER A 186 -19.98 -24.28 6.71
N GLU A 187 -19.45 -23.51 5.77
CA GLU A 187 -19.81 -22.10 5.60
C GLU A 187 -21.25 -21.96 5.08
N LEU A 188 -21.65 -22.82 4.14
CA LEU A 188 -23.03 -22.87 3.62
C LEU A 188 -24.04 -23.23 4.73
N ALA A 189 -23.70 -24.18 5.61
CA ALA A 189 -24.53 -24.57 6.74
C ALA A 189 -24.68 -23.42 7.76
N SER A 190 -23.58 -22.70 8.08
CA SER A 190 -23.64 -21.54 8.98
C SER A 190 -24.49 -20.39 8.42
N LEU A 191 -24.41 -20.14 7.11
CA LEU A 191 -25.21 -19.12 6.44
C LEU A 191 -26.71 -19.50 6.38
N GLN A 192 -27.02 -20.79 6.27
CA GLN A 192 -28.40 -21.28 6.31
C GLN A 192 -29.03 -21.12 7.71
N GLU A 193 -28.25 -21.33 8.77
CA GLU A 193 -28.70 -21.17 10.16
C GLU A 193 -28.87 -19.69 10.56
N GLU A 194 -27.98 -18.79 10.10
CA GLU A 194 -28.16 -17.35 10.26
C GLU A 194 -29.43 -16.84 9.54
N LEU A 195 -29.72 -17.36 8.34
CA LEU A 195 -30.90 -16.98 7.56
C LEU A 195 -32.22 -17.40 8.22
N THR A 196 -32.28 -18.60 8.82
CA THR A 196 -33.48 -19.06 9.53
C THR A 196 -33.75 -18.23 10.78
N LEU A 197 -32.71 -17.85 11.53
CA LEU A 197 -32.83 -16.97 12.69
C LEU A 197 -33.38 -15.59 12.33
N VAL A 198 -32.89 -14.97 11.25
CA VAL A 198 -33.40 -13.66 10.78
C VAL A 198 -34.87 -13.76 10.37
N LYS A 199 -35.25 -14.80 9.61
CA LYS A 199 -36.64 -14.99 9.17
C LYS A 199 -37.62 -15.19 10.33
N MET A 200 -37.23 -15.91 11.38
CA MET A 200 -38.09 -16.08 12.56
C MET A 200 -38.31 -14.75 13.28
N ARG A 201 -37.25 -13.97 13.45
CA ARG A 201 -37.32 -12.66 14.11
C ARG A 201 -38.15 -11.64 13.32
N ASP A 202 -38.04 -11.65 11.99
CA ASP A 202 -38.87 -10.80 11.12
C ASP A 202 -40.36 -11.19 11.20
N ALA A 203 -40.66 -12.49 11.30
CA ALA A 203 -42.02 -12.97 11.47
C ALA A 203 -42.63 -12.53 12.81
N GLU A 204 -41.86 -12.59 13.90
CA GLU A 204 -42.28 -12.12 15.23
C GLU A 204 -42.53 -10.60 15.26
N ALA A 205 -41.61 -9.82 14.66
CA ALA A 205 -41.78 -8.37 14.54
C ALA A 205 -43.06 -8.01 13.75
N GLN A 206 -43.36 -8.76 12.69
CA GLN A 206 -44.54 -8.53 11.86
C GLN A 206 -45.85 -8.83 12.61
N VAL A 207 -45.89 -9.88 13.45
CA VAL A 207 -47.04 -10.18 14.31
C VAL A 207 -47.28 -9.04 15.31
N ASN A 208 -46.23 -8.59 16.00
CA ASN A 208 -46.32 -7.49 16.97
C ASN A 208 -46.84 -6.19 16.32
N LEU A 209 -46.39 -5.88 15.11
CA LEU A 209 -46.83 -4.69 14.37
C LEU A 209 -48.32 -4.78 14.00
N ASN A 210 -48.80 -5.95 13.62
CA ASN A 210 -50.22 -6.19 13.32
C ASN A 210 -51.10 -6.05 14.56
N GLU A 211 -50.65 -6.57 15.72
CA GLU A 211 -51.36 -6.41 17.00
C GLU A 211 -51.47 -4.94 17.42
N LEU A 212 -50.40 -4.15 17.27
CA LEU A 212 -50.43 -2.71 17.56
C LEU A 212 -51.38 -1.95 16.63
N ARG A 213 -51.38 -2.28 15.33
CA ARG A 213 -52.34 -1.71 14.37
C ARG A 213 -53.78 -2.02 14.76
N GLN A 214 -54.06 -3.25 15.17
CA GLN A 214 -55.38 -3.64 15.64
C GLN A 214 -55.78 -2.87 16.90
N ARG A 215 -54.87 -2.71 17.86
CA ARG A 215 -55.15 -1.98 19.11
C ARG A 215 -55.48 -0.49 18.87
N ILE A 216 -54.77 0.15 17.93
CA ILE A 216 -55.06 1.53 17.51
C ILE A 216 -56.45 1.62 16.86
N ALA A 217 -56.82 0.64 16.03
CA ALA A 217 -58.12 0.59 15.39
C ALA A 217 -59.26 0.45 16.42
N ASP A 218 -59.09 -0.42 17.42
CA ASP A 218 -60.07 -0.65 18.49
C ASP A 218 -60.26 0.62 19.35
N LEU A 219 -59.18 1.27 19.75
CA LEU A 219 -59.23 2.52 20.53
C LEU A 219 -59.88 3.66 19.75
N ASN A 220 -59.62 3.77 18.44
CA ASN A 220 -60.30 4.74 17.59
C ASN A 220 -61.81 4.48 17.49
N ARG A 221 -62.22 3.22 17.45
CA ARG A 221 -63.63 2.84 17.45
C ARG A 221 -64.30 3.19 18.78
N GLU A 222 -63.65 2.89 19.91
CA GLU A 222 -64.13 3.27 21.24
C GLU A 222 -64.28 4.78 21.40
N TRP A 223 -63.32 5.55 20.88
CA TRP A 223 -63.39 7.02 20.86
C TRP A 223 -64.56 7.54 20.02
N GLN A 224 -64.75 7.01 18.80
CA GLN A 224 -65.86 7.41 17.93
C GLN A 224 -67.23 7.10 18.55
N LEU A 225 -67.35 5.96 19.24
CA LEU A 225 -68.57 5.60 19.97
C LEU A 225 -68.82 6.57 21.12
N HIS A 226 -67.80 6.88 21.93
CA HIS A 226 -67.90 7.84 23.03
C HIS A 226 -68.26 9.25 22.54
N ASP A 227 -67.65 9.73 21.45
CA ASP A 227 -67.95 11.02 20.83
C ASP A 227 -69.42 11.09 20.36
N SER A 228 -69.91 9.98 19.78
CA SER A 228 -71.31 9.85 19.36
C SER A 228 -72.27 9.84 20.55
N THR A 229 -71.94 9.13 21.64
CA THR A 229 -72.75 9.09 22.87
C THR A 229 -72.80 10.46 23.57
N CYS A 230 -71.69 11.19 23.59
CA CYS A 230 -71.65 12.57 24.13
C CYS A 230 -72.50 13.53 23.29
N LYS A 231 -72.53 13.37 21.96
CA LYS A 231 -73.42 14.17 21.08
C LYS A 231 -74.90 13.91 21.37
N ILE A 232 -75.30 12.65 21.54
CA ILE A 232 -76.69 12.27 21.85
C ILE A 232 -77.10 12.77 23.25
N ALA A 233 -76.20 12.70 24.24
CA ALA A 233 -76.45 13.21 25.59
C ALA A 233 -76.68 14.73 25.61
N ARG A 234 -75.96 15.50 24.77
CA ARG A 234 -76.15 16.95 24.59
C ARG A 234 -77.47 17.31 23.92
N GLU A 235 -77.99 16.46 23.04
CA GLU A 235 -79.27 16.68 22.35
C GLU A 235 -80.49 16.36 23.22
N THR A 236 -80.34 15.58 24.30
CA THR A 236 -81.45 15.03 25.08
C THR A 236 -81.70 15.67 26.45
N ASN A 237 -80.77 16.46 27.01
CA ASN A 237 -80.93 17.08 28.34
C ASN A 237 -80.73 18.61 28.34
N ASN A 238 -81.69 19.34 28.92
CA ASN A 238 -81.56 20.76 29.27
C ASN A 238 -80.45 20.95 30.32
N ILE A 239 -79.49 21.80 29.99
CA ILE A 239 -78.11 21.81 30.50
C ILE A 239 -78.01 22.26 31.97
N SER A 240 -77.34 21.46 32.79
CA SER A 240 -76.76 21.85 34.08
C SER A 240 -75.26 22.08 33.89
N VAL A 241 -74.74 23.20 34.41
CA VAL A 241 -73.34 23.65 34.31
C VAL A 241 -72.32 22.62 34.82
N ASN A 242 -72.76 21.67 35.68
CA ASN A 242 -71.92 20.58 36.17
C ASN A 242 -71.69 19.45 35.15
N HIS A 243 -72.55 19.31 34.13
CA HIS A 243 -72.42 18.29 33.09
C HIS A 243 -71.31 18.65 32.08
N ASP A 244 -71.19 19.93 31.72
CA ASP A 244 -70.18 20.43 30.78
C ASP A 244 -68.76 20.28 31.31
N ALA A 245 -68.55 20.48 32.62
CA ALA A 245 -67.24 20.30 33.26
C ALA A 245 -66.82 18.83 33.28
N TYR A 246 -67.76 17.91 33.50
CA TYR A 246 -67.51 16.47 33.47
C TYR A 246 -67.15 15.99 32.06
N ASP A 247 -67.87 16.47 31.04
CA ASP A 247 -67.60 16.15 29.64
C ASP A 247 -66.23 16.65 29.19
N LEU A 248 -65.83 17.86 29.61
CA LEU A 248 -64.52 18.43 29.28
C LEU A 248 -63.39 17.60 29.90
N ILE A 249 -63.50 17.22 31.17
CA ILE A 249 -62.52 16.37 31.84
C ILE A 249 -62.48 14.98 31.20
N ALA A 250 -63.62 14.41 30.80
CA ALA A 250 -63.67 13.13 30.10
C ALA A 250 -62.97 13.20 28.73
N HIS A 251 -63.18 14.27 27.96
CA HIS A 251 -62.46 14.49 26.71
C HIS A 251 -60.96 14.67 26.92
N GLU A 252 -60.53 15.45 27.91
CA GLU A 252 -59.12 15.62 28.25
C GLU A 252 -58.46 14.31 28.70
N LEU A 253 -59.17 13.49 29.49
CA LEU A 253 -58.71 12.17 29.91
C LEU A 253 -58.50 11.24 28.71
N ILE A 254 -59.43 11.21 27.75
CA ILE A 254 -59.27 10.38 26.56
C ILE A 254 -58.15 10.92 25.66
N ALA A 255 -58.03 12.25 25.50
CA ALA A 255 -56.94 12.86 24.75
C ALA A 255 -55.57 12.55 25.38
N LEU A 256 -55.48 12.53 26.71
CA LEU A 256 -54.28 12.10 27.44
C LEU A 256 -53.99 10.61 27.22
N LYS A 257 -55.00 9.73 27.33
CA LYS A 257 -54.84 8.29 27.05
C LYS A 257 -54.39 8.01 25.61
N MET A 258 -54.92 8.75 24.62
CA MET A 258 -54.49 8.63 23.23
C MET A 258 -53.03 9.09 23.05
N ARG A 259 -52.63 10.18 23.73
CA ARG A 259 -51.25 10.66 23.69
C ARG A 259 -50.29 9.67 24.35
N GLU A 260 -50.69 9.08 25.48
CA GLU A 260 -49.93 8.03 26.17
C GLU A 260 -49.77 6.79 25.29
N ALA A 261 -50.86 6.30 24.69
CA ALA A 261 -50.83 5.18 23.76
C ALA A 261 -49.95 5.49 22.52
N GLN A 262 -49.95 6.74 22.03
CA GLN A 262 -49.08 7.16 20.95
C GLN A 262 -47.60 7.12 21.36
N THR A 263 -47.25 7.64 22.53
CA THR A 263 -45.88 7.58 23.04
C THR A 263 -45.41 6.15 23.29
N ASP A 264 -46.29 5.25 23.74
CA ASP A 264 -45.98 3.83 23.90
C ASP A 264 -45.72 3.14 22.56
N CYS A 265 -46.50 3.48 21.53
CA CYS A 265 -46.27 3.00 20.17
C CYS A 265 -44.90 3.47 19.65
N ASP A 266 -44.61 4.76 19.81
CA ASP A 266 -43.33 5.35 19.40
C ASP A 266 -42.14 4.72 20.14
N ASN A 267 -42.27 4.47 21.45
CA ASN A 267 -41.26 3.79 22.26
C ASN A 267 -41.00 2.35 21.79
N LYS A 268 -42.04 1.58 21.45
CA LYS A 268 -41.89 0.23 20.90
C LYS A 268 -41.22 0.24 19.53
N LEU A 269 -41.57 1.20 18.67
CA LEU A 269 -40.94 1.36 17.37
C LEU A 269 -39.45 1.76 17.49
N LEU A 270 -39.10 2.62 18.44
CA LEU A 270 -37.70 2.95 18.74
C LEU A 270 -36.95 1.74 19.31
N SER A 271 -37.58 0.95 20.17
CA SER A 271 -37.00 -0.27 20.73
C SER A 271 -36.70 -1.30 19.63
N GLN A 272 -37.62 -1.47 18.67
CA GLN A 272 -37.40 -2.32 17.49
C GLN A 272 -36.20 -1.82 16.67
N LYS A 273 -36.15 -0.52 16.35
CA LYS A 273 -35.02 0.08 15.61
C LYS A 273 -33.69 -0.12 16.31
N LEU A 274 -33.67 -0.01 17.64
CA LEU A 274 -32.47 -0.24 18.44
C LEU A 274 -32.01 -1.70 18.32
N MET A 275 -32.95 -2.64 18.42
CA MET A 275 -32.68 -4.07 18.25
C MET A 275 -32.13 -4.40 16.85
N ASP A 276 -32.62 -3.74 15.80
CA ASP A 276 -32.16 -3.90 14.42
C ASP A 276 -30.76 -3.32 14.20
N ILE A 277 -30.45 -2.17 14.83
CA ILE A 277 -29.11 -1.59 14.79
C ILE A 277 -28.12 -2.48 15.56
N GLU A 278 -28.52 -3.07 16.69
CA GLU A 278 -27.68 -3.98 17.45
C GLU A 278 -27.36 -5.27 16.70
N THR A 279 -28.31 -5.83 15.95
CA THR A 279 -28.01 -6.98 15.08
C THR A 279 -27.12 -6.60 13.93
N GLN A 280 -27.38 -5.48 13.25
CA GLN A 280 -26.49 -4.98 12.20
C GLN A 280 -25.06 -4.78 12.72
N LYS A 281 -24.91 -4.21 13.93
CA LYS A 281 -23.62 -4.09 14.60
C LYS A 281 -22.96 -5.45 14.82
N GLN A 282 -23.70 -6.46 15.30
CA GLN A 282 -23.16 -7.80 15.53
C GLN A 282 -22.72 -8.48 14.22
N VAL A 283 -23.51 -8.32 13.15
CA VAL A 283 -23.17 -8.85 11.81
C VAL A 283 -21.91 -8.19 11.27
N LEU A 284 -21.81 -6.86 11.34
CA LEU A 284 -20.62 -6.13 10.92
C LEU A 284 -19.39 -6.51 11.75
N HIS A 285 -19.56 -6.69 13.06
CA HIS A 285 -18.48 -7.15 13.94
C HIS A 285 -17.97 -8.54 13.52
N ASN A 286 -18.87 -9.49 13.26
CA ASN A 286 -18.51 -10.83 12.78
C ASN A 286 -17.83 -10.76 11.39
N GLN A 287 -18.28 -9.87 10.52
CA GLN A 287 -17.66 -9.67 9.20
C GLN A 287 -16.23 -9.13 9.31
N ILE A 288 -16.00 -8.13 10.16
CA ILE A 288 -14.67 -7.59 10.43
C ILE A 288 -13.76 -8.69 10.98
N LYS A 289 -14.25 -9.48 11.94
CA LYS A 289 -13.48 -10.60 12.50
C LYS A 289 -13.06 -11.63 11.44
N ARG A 290 -13.98 -12.01 10.54
CA ARG A 290 -13.67 -12.92 9.42
C ARG A 290 -12.61 -12.33 8.49
N GLN A 291 -12.70 -11.04 8.19
CA GLN A 291 -11.71 -10.32 7.37
C GLN A 291 -10.34 -10.23 8.06
N ASP A 292 -10.32 -10.01 9.37
CA ASP A 292 -9.08 -10.00 10.16
C ASP A 292 -8.40 -11.38 10.15
N ASP A 293 -9.18 -12.46 10.31
CA ASP A 293 -8.66 -13.84 10.26
C ASP A 293 -8.12 -14.20 8.86
N GLU A 294 -8.76 -13.74 7.78
CA GLU A 294 -8.27 -13.90 6.41
C GLU A 294 -7.00 -13.09 6.16
N MET A 295 -6.97 -11.85 6.63
CA MET A 295 -5.77 -11.00 6.56
C MET A 295 -4.59 -11.62 7.32
N GLN A 296 -4.83 -12.23 8.49
CA GLN A 296 -3.79 -12.96 9.23
C GLN A 296 -3.30 -14.19 8.46
N ARG A 297 -4.20 -14.96 7.83
CA ARG A 297 -3.82 -16.10 6.98
C ARG A 297 -2.94 -15.69 5.81
N VAL A 298 -3.35 -14.67 5.04
CA VAL A 298 -2.57 -14.16 3.91
C VAL A 298 -1.22 -13.61 4.35
N ARG A 299 -1.15 -12.92 5.49
CA ARG A 299 0.13 -12.45 6.07
C ARG A 299 1.06 -13.63 6.41
N HIS A 300 0.52 -14.69 7.00
CA HIS A 300 1.30 -15.87 7.32
C HIS A 300 1.83 -16.58 6.06
N GLU A 301 1.00 -16.72 5.03
CA GLU A 301 1.41 -17.28 3.74
C GLU A 301 2.49 -16.43 3.04
N LEU A 302 2.38 -15.10 3.14
CA LEU A 302 3.40 -14.17 2.63
C LEU A 302 4.73 -14.36 3.36
N ASP A 303 4.72 -14.46 4.68
CA ASP A 303 5.93 -14.65 5.48
C ASP A 303 6.58 -16.02 5.20
N GLN A 304 5.78 -17.09 5.08
CA GLN A 304 6.29 -18.40 4.65
C GLN A 304 6.92 -18.35 3.25
N SER A 305 6.32 -17.61 2.32
CA SER A 305 6.84 -17.45 0.96
C SER A 305 8.14 -16.62 0.95
N ARG A 306 8.25 -15.59 1.79
CA ARG A 306 9.48 -14.82 1.99
C ARG A 306 10.62 -15.67 2.56
N VAL A 307 10.33 -16.54 3.53
CA VAL A 307 11.33 -17.47 4.07
C VAL A 307 11.84 -18.40 2.98
N ARG A 308 10.93 -19.03 2.22
CA ARG A 308 11.30 -19.88 1.07
C ARG A 308 12.12 -19.14 0.02
N GLU A 309 11.76 -17.89 -0.30
CA GLU A 309 12.52 -17.07 -1.24
C GLU A 309 13.94 -16.80 -0.73
N ASN A 310 14.11 -16.48 0.55
CA ASN A 310 15.42 -16.26 1.15
C ASN A 310 16.29 -17.52 1.16
N GLU A 311 15.69 -18.69 1.42
CA GLU A 311 16.39 -19.98 1.34
C GLU A 311 16.87 -20.26 -0.08
N LEU A 312 16.01 -20.10 -1.09
CA LEU A 312 16.37 -20.27 -2.50
C LEU A 312 17.44 -19.26 -2.94
N ARG A 313 17.36 -17.99 -2.50
CA ARG A 313 18.39 -16.98 -2.74
C ARG A 313 19.74 -17.38 -2.12
N SER A 314 19.72 -17.96 -0.92
CA SER A 314 20.94 -18.48 -0.27
C SER A 314 21.54 -19.63 -1.07
N GLN A 315 20.72 -20.59 -1.51
CA GLN A 315 21.17 -21.72 -2.35
C GLN A 315 21.77 -21.24 -3.67
N LEU A 316 21.15 -20.25 -4.33
CA LEU A 316 21.68 -19.66 -5.57
C LEU A 316 23.04 -18.99 -5.34
N ASN A 317 23.22 -18.29 -4.22
CA ASN A 317 24.51 -17.68 -3.89
C ASN A 317 25.58 -18.74 -3.60
N GLU A 318 25.22 -19.84 -2.93
CA GLU A 318 26.13 -20.94 -2.66
C GLU A 318 26.59 -21.62 -3.95
N ILE A 319 25.67 -21.94 -4.86
CA ILE A 319 26.00 -22.49 -6.19
C ILE A 319 26.86 -21.51 -6.99
N ARG A 320 26.53 -20.21 -6.96
CA ARG A 320 27.34 -19.18 -7.62
C ARG A 320 28.78 -19.16 -7.08
N ASN A 321 28.97 -19.25 -5.77
CA ASN A 321 30.30 -19.28 -5.15
C ASN A 321 31.06 -20.57 -5.53
N GLN A 322 30.38 -21.73 -5.54
CA GLN A 322 30.98 -22.98 -5.99
C GLN A 322 31.43 -22.91 -7.45
N MET A 323 30.63 -22.28 -8.32
CA MET A 323 30.99 -22.06 -9.71
C MET A 323 32.20 -21.14 -9.85
N THR A 324 32.26 -20.04 -9.09
CA THR A 324 33.43 -19.14 -9.12
C THR A 324 34.69 -19.85 -8.63
N ASP A 325 34.59 -20.64 -7.56
CA ASP A 325 35.71 -21.41 -7.02
C ASP A 325 36.19 -22.48 -8.02
N GLY A 326 35.26 -23.16 -8.70
CA GLY A 326 35.57 -24.13 -9.75
C GLY A 326 36.33 -23.50 -10.93
N VAL A 327 35.92 -22.30 -11.36
CA VAL A 327 36.62 -21.56 -12.42
C VAL A 327 38.01 -21.12 -11.97
N LEU A 328 38.17 -20.71 -10.71
CA LEU A 328 39.49 -20.35 -10.16
C LEU A 328 40.42 -21.57 -10.13
N ARG A 329 39.95 -22.72 -9.61
CA ARG A 329 40.71 -23.97 -9.61
C ARG A 329 41.11 -24.40 -11.01
N GLN A 330 40.20 -24.35 -11.99
CA GLN A 330 40.51 -24.70 -13.37
C GLN A 330 41.59 -23.78 -13.98
N LYS A 331 41.58 -22.48 -13.65
CA LYS A 331 42.62 -21.54 -14.07
C LYS A 331 43.96 -21.85 -13.40
N GLU A 332 43.97 -22.17 -12.11
CA GLU A 332 45.16 -22.58 -11.37
C GLU A 332 45.77 -23.86 -11.96
N ASP A 333 44.95 -24.88 -12.22
CA ASP A 333 45.39 -26.15 -12.84
C ASP A 333 45.96 -25.92 -14.25
N SER A 334 45.31 -25.08 -15.06
CA SER A 334 45.81 -24.71 -16.38
C SER A 334 47.16 -23.97 -16.30
N MET A 335 47.31 -23.06 -15.33
CA MET A 335 48.57 -22.35 -15.10
C MET A 335 49.68 -23.30 -14.64
N MET A 336 49.39 -24.22 -13.73
CA MET A 336 50.33 -25.24 -13.27
C MET A 336 50.80 -26.16 -14.40
N LEU A 337 49.89 -26.54 -15.30
CA LEU A 337 50.23 -27.35 -16.46
C LEU A 337 51.15 -26.58 -17.42
N ARG A 338 50.85 -25.31 -17.71
CA ARG A 338 51.72 -24.43 -18.51
C ARG A 338 53.10 -24.24 -17.89
N ILE A 339 53.19 -24.12 -16.56
CA ILE A 339 54.49 -24.02 -15.87
C ILE A 339 55.30 -25.30 -16.07
N ARG A 340 54.70 -26.49 -15.86
CA ARG A 340 55.40 -27.76 -16.10
C ARG A 340 55.84 -27.93 -17.56
N GLU A 341 54.99 -27.54 -18.51
CA GLU A 341 55.35 -27.54 -19.93
C GLU A 341 56.53 -26.60 -20.19
N ALA A 342 56.50 -25.38 -19.65
CA ALA A 342 57.61 -24.43 -19.74
C ALA A 342 58.90 -25.00 -19.14
N GLU A 343 58.85 -25.57 -17.93
CA GLU A 343 59.99 -26.24 -17.29
C GLU A 343 60.54 -27.40 -18.13
N SER A 344 59.67 -28.23 -18.72
CA SER A 344 60.07 -29.33 -19.59
C SER A 344 60.74 -28.82 -20.88
N THR A 345 60.17 -27.79 -21.52
CA THR A 345 60.77 -27.17 -22.71
C THR A 345 62.10 -26.49 -22.39
N GLN A 346 62.25 -25.86 -21.22
CA GLN A 346 63.51 -25.30 -20.75
C GLN A 346 64.56 -26.39 -20.56
N ALA A 347 64.23 -27.49 -19.85
CA ALA A 347 65.13 -28.62 -19.66
C ALA A 347 65.56 -29.26 -20.99
N LEU A 348 64.64 -29.36 -21.97
CA LEU A 348 64.98 -29.80 -23.32
C LEU A 348 65.91 -28.82 -24.03
N GLY A 349 65.72 -27.52 -23.85
CA GLY A 349 66.62 -26.47 -24.33
C GLY A 349 68.03 -26.62 -23.77
N ASP A 350 68.15 -26.79 -22.45
CA ASP A 350 69.42 -26.97 -21.76
C ASP A 350 70.15 -28.24 -22.22
N LEU A 351 69.44 -29.37 -22.37
CA LEU A 351 69.99 -30.60 -22.90
C LEU A 351 70.45 -30.46 -24.36
N ARG A 352 69.66 -29.78 -25.21
CA ARG A 352 70.04 -29.50 -26.60
C ARG A 352 71.29 -28.63 -26.69
N GLN A 353 71.38 -27.60 -25.85
CA GLN A 353 72.58 -26.78 -25.76
C GLN A 353 73.78 -27.62 -25.35
N ARG A 354 73.62 -28.51 -24.35
CA ARG A 354 74.70 -29.39 -23.91
C ARG A 354 75.15 -30.38 -24.98
N ILE A 355 74.22 -30.92 -25.76
CA ILE A 355 74.53 -31.77 -26.91
C ILE A 355 75.35 -30.99 -27.94
N ALA A 356 74.91 -29.78 -28.30
CA ALA A 356 75.64 -28.94 -29.25
C ALA A 356 77.06 -28.57 -28.77
N GLU A 357 77.23 -28.27 -27.48
CA GLU A 357 78.55 -28.05 -26.87
C GLU A 357 79.46 -29.28 -27.02
N LEU A 358 78.93 -30.48 -26.74
CA LEU A 358 79.68 -31.74 -26.89
C LEU A 358 80.00 -32.05 -28.36
N GLU A 359 79.08 -31.75 -29.29
CA GLU A 359 79.31 -31.90 -30.73
C GLU A 359 80.44 -31.00 -31.22
N VAL A 360 80.47 -29.74 -30.78
CA VAL A 360 81.56 -28.79 -31.08
C VAL A 360 82.88 -29.31 -30.51
N GLN A 361 82.91 -29.70 -29.23
CA GLN A 361 84.12 -30.27 -28.61
C GLN A 361 84.62 -31.51 -29.37
N ASN A 362 83.72 -32.37 -29.83
CA ASN A 362 84.08 -33.54 -30.62
C ASN A 362 84.67 -33.15 -31.98
N GLN A 363 84.07 -32.19 -32.69
CA GLN A 363 84.63 -31.65 -33.93
C GLN A 363 86.01 -31.00 -33.72
N GLU A 364 86.18 -30.22 -32.65
CA GLU A 364 87.48 -29.64 -32.28
C GLU A 364 88.53 -30.74 -32.08
N LEU A 365 88.22 -31.82 -31.37
CA LEU A 365 89.11 -32.96 -31.16
C LEU A 365 89.48 -33.66 -32.48
N ILE A 366 88.48 -33.90 -33.36
CA ILE A 366 88.71 -34.50 -34.69
C ILE A 366 89.64 -33.60 -35.51
N THR A 367 89.37 -32.30 -35.54
CA THR A 367 90.16 -31.33 -36.31
C THR A 367 91.58 -31.24 -35.75
N ARG A 368 91.73 -31.23 -34.42
CA ARG A 368 93.04 -31.27 -33.75
C ARG A 368 93.80 -32.55 -34.07
N SER A 369 93.13 -33.69 -34.13
CA SER A 369 93.74 -34.96 -34.57
C SER A 369 94.15 -34.96 -36.05
N GLN A 370 93.45 -34.23 -36.91
CA GLN A 370 93.77 -34.11 -38.34
C GLN A 370 94.89 -33.10 -38.61
N ILE A 371 94.96 -32.01 -37.82
CA ILE A 371 96.01 -30.98 -37.91
C ILE A 371 97.31 -31.43 -37.25
N MET A 372 97.24 -32.20 -36.15
CA MET A 372 98.41 -32.87 -35.59
C MET A 372 98.92 -33.85 -36.65
N GLY A 373 99.89 -33.41 -37.46
CA GLY A 373 100.50 -34.28 -38.45
C GLY A 373 101.23 -35.43 -37.75
N HIS A 374 101.51 -36.52 -38.47
CA HIS A 374 102.37 -37.60 -37.97
C HIS A 374 103.71 -37.06 -37.43
N ARG A 375 104.15 -35.90 -37.92
CA ARG A 375 105.33 -35.17 -37.44
C ARG A 375 105.13 -34.53 -36.06
N ASP A 376 103.99 -33.88 -35.82
CA ASP A 376 103.69 -33.21 -34.55
C ASP A 376 103.35 -34.23 -33.46
N ILE A 377 102.72 -35.36 -33.82
CA ILE A 377 102.53 -36.51 -32.92
C ILE A 377 103.88 -37.10 -32.54
N GLN A 378 104.81 -37.21 -33.49
CA GLN A 378 106.13 -37.75 -33.27
C GLN A 378 107.02 -36.80 -32.46
N GLU A 379 106.85 -35.48 -32.62
CA GLU A 379 107.52 -34.45 -31.82
C GLU A 379 106.98 -34.41 -30.38
N LYS A 380 105.67 -34.56 -30.19
CA LYS A 380 105.07 -34.68 -28.84
C LYS A 380 105.36 -36.01 -28.16
N LEU A 381 105.51 -37.07 -28.92
CA LEU A 381 105.91 -38.38 -28.42
C LEU A 381 107.40 -38.37 -28.05
N LEU A 382 108.24 -37.65 -28.80
CA LEU A 382 109.62 -37.32 -28.43
C LEU A 382 109.65 -36.46 -27.15
N GLU A 383 108.84 -35.41 -27.04
CA GLU A 383 108.76 -34.58 -25.81
C GLU A 383 108.28 -35.40 -24.59
N MET A 384 107.26 -36.25 -24.73
CA MET A 384 106.83 -37.13 -23.64
C MET A 384 107.85 -38.23 -23.33
N GLN A 385 108.61 -38.68 -24.33
CA GLN A 385 109.68 -39.66 -24.15
C GLN A 385 110.90 -39.02 -23.47
N ASP A 386 111.24 -37.77 -23.80
CA ASP A 386 112.26 -36.94 -23.15
C ASP A 386 111.84 -36.56 -21.72
N GLU A 387 110.57 -36.22 -21.47
CA GLU A 387 110.04 -35.98 -20.13
C GLU A 387 110.04 -37.26 -19.28
N SER A 388 109.68 -38.39 -19.87
CA SER A 388 109.78 -39.71 -19.25
C SER A 388 111.25 -40.06 -18.94
N GLU A 389 112.17 -39.87 -19.89
CA GLU A 389 113.61 -40.07 -19.69
C GLU A 389 114.17 -39.14 -18.61
N LEU A 390 113.77 -37.87 -18.56
CA LEU A 390 114.09 -36.95 -17.47
C LEU A 390 113.51 -37.40 -16.12
N TYR A 391 112.31 -37.98 -16.11
CA TYR A 391 111.72 -38.59 -14.91
C TYR A 391 112.52 -39.82 -14.46
N TYR A 392 112.95 -40.67 -15.40
CA TYR A 392 113.80 -41.83 -15.12
C TYR A 392 115.23 -41.43 -14.73
N LEU A 393 115.80 -40.35 -15.29
CA LEU A 393 117.12 -39.81 -14.92
C LEU A 393 117.09 -39.13 -13.54
N LYS A 394 116.01 -38.42 -13.21
CA LYS A 394 115.76 -37.92 -11.84
C LYS A 394 115.58 -39.07 -10.86
N ARG A 395 114.95 -40.17 -11.28
CA ARG A 395 114.76 -41.38 -10.46
C ARG A 395 116.05 -42.18 -10.29
N SER A 396 116.92 -42.28 -11.29
CA SER A 396 118.21 -42.94 -11.19
C SER A 396 119.24 -42.13 -10.40
N ASN A 397 119.23 -40.79 -10.50
CA ASN A 397 120.03 -39.89 -9.65
C ASN A 397 119.49 -39.75 -8.22
N SER A 398 118.34 -40.37 -7.88
CA SER A 398 117.77 -40.41 -6.53
C SER A 398 117.75 -41.81 -5.90
N LEU A 399 118.36 -42.81 -6.55
CA LEU A 399 118.66 -44.10 -5.94
C LEU A 399 120.07 -44.04 -5.29
N PRO A 400 120.19 -44.19 -3.95
CA PRO A 400 121.49 -44.25 -3.28
C PRO A 400 122.16 -45.61 -3.55
N HIS A 401 123.49 -45.59 -3.64
CA HIS A 401 124.33 -46.78 -3.65
C HIS A 401 124.30 -47.51 -2.30
#